data_AF-A0A7Y5QL41-F1
#
_entry.id   AF-A0A7Y5QL41-F1
#
_cell.length_a   1.000
_cell.length_b   1.000
_cell.length_c   1.000
_cell.angle_alpha   90.00
_cell.angle_beta   90.00
_cell.angle_gamma   90.00
#
_symmetry.space_group_name_H-M   'P 1'
#
loop_
_entity.id
_entity.type
_entity.pdbx_description
1 polymer ?
#
loop_
_entity_poly.entity_id
_entity_poly.type
_entity_poly.pdbx_seq_one_letter_code
_entity_poly.pdbx_strand_id
1 'polypeptide(L)'
;MRVIVAVAAVLSLTGCGYNTIQSNDEAAAAAKQQIEVQLQRRADLIGNLVETVKGQAQQELEVFTRVAEARAGVTNAIRSGSPAEMANANDQLTAAVRGLTIAVEAYPQIKSDQAFLRLQDELTGTENRIAVARTDYNEVVQRHNTYIRRFPVVITAKIVGAKSREYFEATTAASGEPPKVDFKK
;
A
#
# COMPACT_ATOMS: atom_id res chain seq x y z
N MET A 1 -3.08 43.65 31.62
CA MET A 1 -3.23 43.35 30.18
C MET A 1 -2.00 42.67 29.58
N ARG A 2 -0.78 43.24 29.64
CA ARG A 2 0.45 42.64 29.08
C ARG A 2 0.80 41.24 29.61
N VAL A 3 0.65 40.98 30.91
CA VAL A 3 0.91 39.67 31.53
C VAL A 3 -0.13 38.62 31.12
N ILE A 4 -1.40 39.01 30.97
CA ILE A 4 -2.47 38.12 30.50
C ILE A 4 -2.24 37.74 29.02
N VAL A 5 -1.79 38.69 28.20
CA VAL A 5 -1.40 38.42 26.80
C VAL A 5 -0.18 37.50 26.72
N ALA A 6 0.82 37.69 27.59
CA ALA A 6 2.00 36.83 27.63
C ALA A 6 1.68 35.41 28.12
N VAL A 7 0.83 35.27 29.15
CA VAL A 7 0.39 33.96 29.66
C VAL A 7 -0.53 33.26 28.67
N ALA A 8 -1.42 33.98 27.99
CA ALA A 8 -2.22 33.44 26.88
C ALA A 8 -1.34 33.01 25.70
N ALA A 9 -0.29 33.76 25.38
CA ALA A 9 0.69 33.39 24.35
C ALA A 9 1.46 32.10 24.73
N VAL A 10 1.92 31.98 25.98
CA VAL A 10 2.63 30.80 26.49
C VAL A 10 1.72 29.57 26.57
N LEU A 11 0.46 29.72 27.02
CA LEU A 11 -0.53 28.63 27.02
C LEU A 11 -0.95 28.24 25.59
N SER A 12 -1.00 29.19 24.65
CA SER A 12 -1.28 28.89 23.25
C SER A 12 -0.15 28.10 22.58
N LEU A 13 1.11 28.30 22.99
CA LEU A 13 2.26 27.54 22.46
C LEU A 13 2.18 26.04 22.78
N THR A 14 1.62 25.65 23.93
CA THR A 14 1.41 24.23 24.28
C THR A 14 0.16 23.61 23.62
N GLY A 15 -0.78 24.42 23.13
CA GLY A 15 -2.06 23.99 22.54
C GLY A 15 -2.13 24.04 21.00
N CYS A 16 -1.09 24.52 20.32
CA CYS A 16 -1.06 24.67 18.85
C CYS A 16 -1.07 23.34 18.07
N GLY A 17 -1.07 22.18 18.74
CA GLY A 17 -1.19 20.88 18.10
C GLY A 17 0.08 20.34 17.43
N TYR A 18 1.23 21.03 17.55
CA TYR A 18 2.49 20.63 16.92
C TYR A 18 2.88 19.18 17.24
N ASN A 19 2.92 18.80 18.52
CA ASN A 19 3.28 17.44 18.93
C ASN A 19 2.33 16.39 18.36
N THR A 20 1.04 16.72 18.26
CA THR A 20 0.03 15.82 17.67
C THR A 20 0.21 15.70 16.16
N ILE A 21 0.60 16.76 15.45
CA ILE A 21 0.98 16.69 14.04
C ILE A 21 2.16 15.73 13.88
N GLN A 22 3.24 15.90 14.65
CA GLN A 22 4.43 15.03 14.56
C GLN A 22 4.09 13.58 14.90
N SER A 23 3.31 13.35 15.96
CA SER A 23 2.91 12.01 16.37
C SER A 23 2.05 11.31 15.32
N ASN A 24 1.13 12.01 14.67
CA ASN A 24 0.30 11.44 13.60
C ASN A 24 1.13 11.17 12.32
N ASP A 25 2.10 12.04 12.04
CA ASP A 25 3.01 11.91 10.89
C ASP A 25 3.91 10.66 11.05
N GLU A 26 4.52 10.48 12.23
CA GLU A 26 5.30 9.30 12.58
C GLU A 26 4.45 8.02 12.58
N ALA A 27 3.23 8.08 13.13
CA ALA A 27 2.32 6.94 13.10
C ALA A 27 1.98 6.51 11.66
N ALA A 28 1.77 7.48 10.76
CA ALA A 28 1.52 7.18 9.35
C ALA A 28 2.78 6.59 8.68
N ALA A 29 3.98 7.07 9.03
CA ALA A 29 5.23 6.53 8.50
C ALA A 29 5.44 5.07 8.95
N ALA A 30 5.22 4.78 10.23
CA ALA A 30 5.31 3.44 10.79
C ALA A 30 4.29 2.48 10.15
N ALA A 31 3.04 2.91 9.98
CA ALA A 31 2.01 2.10 9.31
C ALA A 31 2.35 1.83 7.83
N LYS A 32 2.95 2.81 7.12
CA LYS A 32 3.43 2.62 5.75
C LYS A 32 4.53 1.55 5.67
N GLN A 33 5.48 1.57 6.60
CA GLN A 33 6.55 0.57 6.68
C GLN A 33 6.00 -0.85 6.89
N GLN A 34 4.90 -1.00 7.65
CA GLN A 34 4.26 -2.32 7.79
C GLN A 34 3.75 -2.86 6.45
N ILE A 35 3.19 -2.00 5.59
CA ILE A 35 2.78 -2.39 4.23
C ILE A 35 4.00 -2.78 3.40
N GLU A 36 5.06 -1.97 3.40
CA GLU A 36 6.31 -2.25 2.67
C GLU A 36 6.88 -3.63 3.02
N VAL A 37 6.89 -3.99 4.30
CA VAL A 37 7.35 -5.32 4.77
C VAL A 37 6.49 -6.45 4.19
N GLN A 38 5.16 -6.31 4.18
CA GLN A 38 4.30 -7.35 3.62
C GLN A 38 4.43 -7.45 2.09
N LEU A 39 4.58 -6.32 1.39
CA LEU A 39 4.82 -6.30 -0.06
C LEU A 39 6.15 -6.97 -0.42
N GLN A 40 7.22 -6.68 0.34
CA GLN A 40 8.52 -7.32 0.16
C GLN A 40 8.41 -8.83 0.40
N ARG A 41 7.79 -9.26 1.50
CA ARG A 41 7.54 -10.67 1.78
C ARG A 41 6.78 -11.35 0.64
N ARG A 42 5.73 -10.71 0.12
CA ARG A 42 4.95 -11.25 -1.00
C ARG A 42 5.81 -11.41 -2.26
N ALA A 43 6.62 -10.41 -2.59
CA ALA A 43 7.54 -10.46 -3.72
C ALA A 43 8.53 -11.62 -3.58
N ASP A 44 9.06 -11.87 -2.38
CA ASP A 44 10.02 -12.95 -2.13
C ASP A 44 9.36 -14.33 -2.21
N LEU A 45 8.17 -14.50 -1.65
CA LEU A 45 7.39 -15.74 -1.77
C LEU A 45 7.06 -16.08 -3.22
N ILE A 46 6.73 -15.08 -4.05
CA ILE A 46 6.48 -15.28 -5.48
C ILE A 46 7.75 -15.72 -6.22
N GLY A 47 8.92 -15.23 -5.82
CA GLY A 47 10.19 -15.72 -6.34
C GLY A 47 10.34 -17.22 -6.11
N ASN A 48 10.09 -17.68 -4.88
CA ASN A 48 10.12 -19.10 -4.53
C ASN A 48 9.05 -19.92 -5.27
N LEU A 49 7.86 -19.35 -5.48
CA LEU A 49 6.78 -19.98 -6.24
C LEU A 49 7.17 -20.19 -7.70
N VAL A 50 7.76 -19.18 -8.33
CA VAL A 50 8.23 -19.26 -9.72
C VAL A 50 9.29 -20.35 -9.90
N GLU A 51 10.27 -20.43 -8.99
CA GLU A 51 11.29 -21.49 -9.06
C GLU A 51 10.69 -22.89 -8.88
N THR A 52 9.67 -23.03 -8.01
CA THR A 52 8.93 -24.30 -7.84
C THR A 52 8.22 -24.71 -9.14
N VAL A 53 7.54 -23.77 -9.81
CA VAL A 53 6.79 -24.04 -11.04
C VAL A 53 7.72 -24.26 -12.23
N LYS A 54 8.82 -23.50 -12.35
CA LYS A 54 9.80 -23.62 -13.43
C LYS A 54 10.39 -25.02 -13.56
N GLY A 55 10.53 -25.76 -12.45
CA GLY A 55 11.05 -27.14 -12.48
C GLY A 55 10.21 -28.08 -13.36
N GLN A 56 8.92 -27.79 -13.55
CA GLN A 56 7.97 -28.68 -14.21
C GLN A 56 7.19 -28.04 -15.38
N ALA A 57 7.22 -26.71 -15.52
CA ALA A 57 6.49 -25.96 -16.55
C ALA A 57 7.41 -24.98 -17.32
N GLN A 58 8.59 -25.44 -17.77
CA GLN A 58 9.60 -24.59 -18.43
C GLN A 58 9.12 -23.87 -19.70
N GLN A 59 8.06 -24.35 -20.33
CA GLN A 59 7.50 -23.79 -21.56
C GLN A 59 6.69 -22.49 -21.32
N GLU A 60 6.30 -22.22 -20.06
CA GLU A 60 5.48 -21.06 -19.66
C GLU A 60 6.30 -19.76 -19.51
N LEU A 61 7.20 -19.48 -20.46
CA LEU A 61 8.13 -18.36 -20.40
C LEU A 61 7.42 -17.00 -20.32
N GLU A 62 6.33 -16.82 -21.07
CA GLU A 62 5.55 -15.58 -21.06
C GLU A 62 4.98 -15.30 -19.66
N VAL A 63 4.47 -16.34 -19.00
CA VAL A 63 3.90 -16.25 -17.65
C VAL A 63 4.99 -15.89 -16.65
N PHE A 64 6.14 -16.56 -16.70
CA PHE A 64 7.26 -16.25 -15.80
C PHE A 64 7.79 -14.83 -16.00
N THR A 65 7.88 -14.35 -17.24
CA THR A 65 8.29 -12.97 -17.53
C THR A 65 7.31 -11.97 -16.92
N ARG A 66 6.00 -12.15 -17.11
CA ARG A 66 4.98 -11.26 -16.51
C ARG A 66 5.05 -11.23 -14.99
N VAL A 67 5.28 -12.39 -14.35
CA VAL A 67 5.43 -12.47 -12.89
C VAL A 67 6.72 -11.79 -12.43
N ALA A 68 7.82 -11.98 -13.15
CA ALA A 68 9.10 -11.35 -12.84
C ALA A 68 9.03 -9.82 -12.98
N GLU A 69 8.39 -9.32 -14.03
CA GLU A 69 8.14 -7.89 -14.25
C GLU A 69 7.26 -7.30 -13.14
N ALA A 70 6.15 -7.95 -12.79
CA ALA A 70 5.28 -7.48 -11.72
C ALA A 70 5.99 -7.48 -10.36
N ARG A 71 6.82 -8.50 -10.09
CA ARG A 71 7.66 -8.56 -8.89
C ARG A 71 8.65 -7.40 -8.85
N ALA A 72 9.33 -7.12 -9.96
CA ALA A 72 10.24 -5.98 -10.05
C ALA A 72 9.50 -4.64 -9.88
N GLY A 73 8.27 -4.54 -10.39
CA GLY A 73 7.37 -3.41 -10.19
C GLY A 73 7.13 -3.10 -8.71
N VAL A 74 6.86 -4.12 -7.88
CA VAL A 74 6.71 -3.95 -6.43
C VAL A 74 7.98 -3.41 -5.79
N THR A 75 9.15 -3.98 -6.09
CA THR A 75 10.43 -3.49 -5.55
C THR A 75 10.70 -2.03 -5.94
N ASN A 76 10.35 -1.64 -7.17
CA ASN A 76 10.50 -0.27 -7.64
C ASN A 76 9.53 0.69 -6.93
N ALA A 77 8.28 0.28 -6.74
CA ALA A 77 7.28 1.08 -6.03
C ALA A 77 7.61 1.25 -4.54
N ILE A 78 8.17 0.23 -3.88
CA ILE A 78 8.69 0.38 -2.50
C ILE A 78 9.81 1.43 -2.48
N ARG A 79 10.72 1.42 -3.46
CA ARG A 79 11.83 2.38 -3.54
C ARG A 79 11.37 3.81 -3.80
N SER A 80 10.31 4.02 -4.57
CA SER A 80 9.75 5.36 -4.78
C SER A 80 9.10 5.92 -3.51
N GLY A 81 8.63 5.02 -2.63
CA GLY A 81 7.99 5.36 -1.37
C GLY A 81 6.57 5.89 -1.51
N SER A 82 5.99 5.89 -2.71
CA SER A 82 4.60 6.31 -2.96
C SER A 82 3.61 5.19 -2.57
N PRO A 83 2.67 5.46 -1.64
CA PRO A 83 1.60 4.52 -1.31
C PRO A 83 0.75 4.11 -2.53
N ALA A 84 0.44 5.03 -3.43
CA ALA A 84 -0.37 4.73 -4.61
C ALA A 84 0.38 3.85 -5.61
N GLU A 85 1.67 4.12 -5.87
CA GLU A 85 2.48 3.25 -6.72
C GLU A 85 2.60 1.84 -6.13
N MET A 86 2.79 1.73 -4.82
CA MET A 86 2.84 0.44 -4.13
C MET A 86 1.50 -0.31 -4.24
N ALA A 87 0.37 0.38 -4.11
CA ALA A 87 -0.95 -0.21 -4.28
C ALA A 87 -1.15 -0.73 -5.72
N ASN A 88 -0.80 0.07 -6.73
CA ASN A 88 -0.88 -0.34 -8.12
C ASN A 88 0.01 -1.53 -8.44
N ALA A 89 1.26 -1.53 -7.94
CA ALA A 89 2.18 -2.64 -8.14
C ALA A 89 1.69 -3.93 -7.47
N ASN A 90 1.08 -3.83 -6.29
CA ASN A 90 0.47 -4.97 -5.60
C ASN A 90 -0.68 -5.60 -6.41
N ASP A 91 -1.52 -4.76 -7.03
CA ASP A 91 -2.64 -5.23 -7.85
C ASP A 91 -2.15 -5.90 -9.14
N GLN A 92 -1.13 -5.33 -9.80
CA GLN A 92 -0.47 -5.94 -10.96
C GLN A 92 0.17 -7.30 -10.60
N LEU A 93 0.84 -7.38 -9.44
CA LEU A 93 1.41 -8.62 -8.93
C LEU A 93 0.33 -9.66 -8.66
N THR A 94 -0.80 -9.25 -8.08
CA THR A 94 -1.97 -10.13 -7.88
C THR A 94 -2.48 -10.68 -9.21
N ALA A 95 -2.61 -9.84 -10.24
CA ALA A 95 -3.05 -10.27 -11.56
C ALA A 95 -2.06 -11.27 -12.20
N ALA A 96 -0.75 -11.02 -12.09
CA ALA A 96 0.28 -11.91 -12.61
C ALA A 96 0.26 -13.28 -11.93
N VAL A 97 0.09 -13.33 -10.60
CA VAL A 97 -0.01 -14.61 -9.85
C VAL A 97 -1.28 -15.38 -10.21
N ARG A 98 -2.40 -14.71 -10.46
CA ARG A 98 -3.61 -15.37 -10.99
C ARG A 98 -3.32 -16.01 -12.34
N GLY A 99 -2.63 -15.30 -13.24
CA GLY A 99 -2.19 -15.85 -14.53
C GLY A 99 -1.29 -17.09 -14.38
N LEU A 100 -0.36 -17.06 -13.42
CA LEU A 100 0.47 -18.22 -13.08
C LEU A 100 -0.36 -19.41 -12.58
N THR A 101 -1.35 -19.16 -11.72
CA THR A 101 -2.24 -20.21 -11.20
C THR A 101 -3.03 -20.87 -12.32
N ILE A 102 -3.50 -20.08 -13.30
CA ILE A 102 -4.19 -20.58 -14.49
C ILE A 102 -3.23 -21.42 -15.36
N ALA A 103 -2.00 -20.98 -15.58
CA ALA A 103 -1.02 -21.74 -16.37
C ALA A 103 -0.68 -23.10 -15.72
N VAL A 104 -0.59 -23.12 -14.38
CA VAL A 104 -0.45 -24.36 -13.60
C VAL A 104 -1.63 -25.33 -13.82
N GLU A 105 -2.76 -24.87 -14.37
CA GLU A 105 -3.89 -25.76 -14.61
C GLU A 105 -3.61 -26.92 -15.55
N ALA A 106 -2.69 -26.70 -16.50
CA ALA A 106 -2.24 -27.70 -17.47
C ALA A 106 -1.26 -28.73 -16.88
N TYR A 107 -0.80 -28.55 -15.64
CA TYR A 107 0.26 -29.35 -15.01
C TYR A 107 -0.21 -29.99 -13.70
N PRO A 108 -0.89 -31.16 -13.74
CA PRO A 108 -1.44 -31.84 -12.55
C PRO A 108 -0.41 -32.14 -11.45
N GLN A 109 0.84 -32.40 -11.84
CA GLN A 109 1.94 -32.64 -10.92
C GLN A 109 2.25 -31.43 -10.03
N ILE A 110 2.13 -30.20 -10.55
CA ILE A 110 2.34 -28.96 -9.79
C ILE A 110 1.15 -28.67 -8.89
N LYS A 111 -0.08 -28.92 -9.38
CA LYS A 111 -1.31 -28.73 -8.59
C LYS A 111 -1.32 -29.51 -7.28
N SER A 112 -0.70 -30.69 -7.29
CA SER A 112 -0.62 -31.58 -6.12
C SER A 112 0.69 -31.43 -5.34
N ASP A 113 1.60 -30.57 -5.81
CA ASP A 113 2.87 -30.31 -5.15
C ASP A 113 2.64 -29.59 -3.81
N GLN A 114 3.15 -30.19 -2.74
CA GLN A 114 2.95 -29.67 -1.39
C GLN A 114 3.69 -28.34 -1.14
N ALA A 115 4.81 -28.09 -1.83
CA ALA A 115 5.52 -26.81 -1.71
C ALA A 115 4.74 -25.70 -2.43
N PHE A 116 4.19 -25.98 -3.61
CA PHE A 116 3.32 -25.06 -4.34
C PHE A 116 2.09 -24.68 -3.51
N LEU A 117 1.37 -25.66 -2.96
CA LEU A 117 0.17 -25.41 -2.15
C LEU A 117 0.49 -24.57 -0.90
N ARG A 118 1.58 -24.88 -0.19
CA ARG A 118 2.02 -24.07 0.97
C ARG A 118 2.33 -22.62 0.58
N LEU A 119 3.03 -22.41 -0.54
CA LEU A 119 3.36 -21.05 -0.99
C LEU A 119 2.11 -20.27 -1.38
N GLN A 120 1.11 -20.90 -2.00
CA GLN A 120 -0.19 -20.28 -2.28
C GLN A 120 -0.88 -19.84 -0.99
N ASP A 121 -0.91 -20.70 0.03
CA ASP A 121 -1.49 -20.38 1.35
C ASP A 121 -0.75 -19.20 2.02
N GLU A 122 0.59 -19.20 1.98
CA GLU A 122 1.40 -18.10 2.50
C GLU A 122 1.15 -16.78 1.75
N LEU A 123 0.97 -16.84 0.43
CA LEU A 123 0.65 -15.67 -0.39
C LEU A 123 -0.73 -15.13 -0.07
N THR A 124 -1.74 -15.98 0.06
CA THR A 124 -3.08 -15.57 0.50
C THR A 124 -3.04 -14.97 1.91
N GLY A 125 -2.29 -15.59 2.83
CA GLY A 125 -2.08 -15.04 4.16
C GLY A 125 -1.35 -13.70 4.16
N THR A 126 -0.44 -13.48 3.22
CA THR A 126 0.27 -12.19 3.06
C THR A 126 -0.67 -11.13 2.47
N GLU A 127 -1.50 -11.48 1.50
CA GLU A 127 -2.51 -10.58 0.93
C GLU A 127 -3.52 -10.11 1.99
N ASN A 128 -3.99 -11.02 2.84
CA ASN A 128 -4.88 -10.68 3.94
C ASN A 128 -4.21 -9.69 4.92
N ARG A 129 -2.91 -9.86 5.21
CA ARG A 129 -2.15 -8.92 6.05
C ARG A 129 -1.95 -7.56 5.37
N ILE A 130 -1.74 -7.53 4.05
CA ILE A 130 -1.69 -6.29 3.26
C ILE A 130 -3.04 -5.55 3.34
N ALA A 131 -4.16 -6.26 3.23
CA ALA A 131 -5.49 -5.66 3.33
C ALA A 131 -5.76 -5.00 4.70
N VAL A 132 -5.34 -5.67 5.79
CA VAL A 132 -5.42 -5.09 7.14
C VAL A 132 -4.49 -3.88 7.27
N ALA A 133 -3.22 -4.02 6.89
CA ALA A 133 -2.23 -2.94 6.98
C ALA A 133 -2.63 -1.71 6.13
N ARG A 134 -3.27 -1.92 4.97
CA ARG A 134 -3.88 -0.86 4.14
C ARG A 134 -4.94 -0.09 4.93
N THR A 135 -5.84 -0.81 5.61
CA THR A 135 -6.90 -0.19 6.41
C THR A 135 -6.31 0.63 7.54
N ASP A 136 -5.37 0.06 8.29
CA ASP A 136 -4.69 0.73 9.41
C ASP A 136 -3.94 1.98 8.94
N TYR A 137 -3.19 1.89 7.84
CA TYR A 137 -2.50 3.03 7.25
C TYR A 137 -3.47 4.14 6.82
N ASN A 138 -4.53 3.78 6.09
CA ASN A 138 -5.50 4.74 5.60
C ASN A 138 -6.24 5.44 6.74
N GLU A 139 -6.54 4.74 7.84
CA GLU A 139 -7.13 5.36 9.03
C GLU A 139 -6.18 6.40 9.66
N VAL A 140 -4.89 6.05 9.81
CA VAL A 140 -3.90 6.98 10.38
C VAL A 140 -3.66 8.18 9.44
N VAL A 141 -3.61 7.96 8.13
CA VAL A 141 -3.52 9.03 7.13
C VAL A 141 -4.76 9.94 7.19
N GLN A 142 -5.96 9.37 7.30
CA GLN A 142 -7.18 10.15 7.45
C GLN A 142 -7.14 11.02 8.70
N ARG A 143 -6.71 10.45 9.83
CA ARG A 143 -6.56 11.16 11.11
C ARG A 143 -5.57 12.32 10.98
N HIS A 144 -4.39 12.07 10.41
CA HIS A 144 -3.37 13.10 10.15
C HIS A 144 -3.90 14.20 9.24
N ASN A 145 -4.42 13.83 8.07
CA ASN A 145 -4.92 14.75 7.05
C ASN A 145 -6.07 15.62 7.58
N THR A 146 -6.96 15.02 8.37
CA THR A 146 -8.06 15.74 9.01
C THR A 146 -7.55 16.69 10.07
N TYR A 147 -6.59 16.26 10.90
CA TYR A 147 -6.03 17.07 11.97
C TYR A 147 -5.36 18.34 11.46
N ILE A 148 -4.49 18.22 10.44
CA ILE A 148 -3.77 19.37 9.87
C ILE A 148 -4.69 20.35 9.11
N ARG A 149 -5.94 19.96 8.81
CA ARG A 149 -6.94 20.79 8.12
C ARG A 149 -7.91 21.51 9.06
N ARG A 150 -7.94 21.16 10.34
CA ARG A 150 -8.87 21.75 11.33
C ARG A 150 -8.36 23.08 11.86
N PHE A 151 -9.24 24.04 12.11
CA PHE A 151 -8.90 25.26 12.85
C PHE A 151 -8.83 24.96 14.35
N PRO A 152 -7.83 25.50 15.10
CA PRO A 152 -6.76 26.40 14.67
C PRO A 152 -5.51 25.71 14.10
N VAL A 153 -5.41 24.39 14.19
CA VAL A 153 -4.24 23.56 13.81
C VAL A 153 -3.73 23.84 12.39
N VAL A 154 -4.60 24.16 11.44
CA VAL A 154 -4.24 24.51 10.04
C VAL A 154 -3.22 25.65 9.94
N ILE A 155 -3.24 26.59 10.90
CA ILE A 155 -2.27 27.69 10.94
C ILE A 155 -0.90 27.13 11.31
N THR A 156 -0.84 26.33 12.38
CA THR A 156 0.40 25.66 12.82
C THR A 156 0.94 24.73 11.74
N ALA A 157 0.07 23.93 11.10
CA ALA A 157 0.44 23.04 10.00
C ALA A 157 1.09 23.80 8.83
N LYS A 158 0.54 24.97 8.45
CA LYS A 158 1.15 25.83 7.42
C LYS A 158 2.51 26.40 7.85
N ILE A 159 2.65 26.83 9.10
CA ILE A 159 3.90 27.39 9.64
C ILE A 159 5.01 26.34 9.65
N VAL A 160 4.71 25.11 10.08
CA VAL A 160 5.70 24.03 10.18
C VAL A 160 5.84 23.19 8.90
N GLY A 161 5.09 23.54 7.85
CA GLY A 161 5.14 22.85 6.56
C GLY A 161 4.55 21.44 6.55
N ALA A 162 3.65 21.11 7.48
CA ALA A 162 3.00 19.80 7.52
C ALA A 162 2.11 19.59 6.28
N LYS A 163 2.35 18.49 5.57
CA LYS A 163 1.64 18.14 4.33
C LYS A 163 0.66 17.00 4.55
N SER A 164 -0.39 16.96 3.73
CA SER A 164 -1.26 15.78 3.66
C SER A 164 -0.46 14.59 3.14
N ARG A 165 -0.74 13.41 3.69
CA ARG A 165 -0.20 12.13 3.21
C ARG A 165 -1.15 11.49 2.21
N GLU A 166 -0.59 10.77 1.27
CA GLU A 166 -1.34 10.00 0.26
C GLU A 166 -1.94 8.74 0.92
N TYR A 167 -3.12 8.32 0.47
CA TYR A 167 -3.71 7.04 0.89
C TYR A 167 -3.10 5.88 0.11
N PHE A 168 -3.12 4.68 0.69
CA PHE A 168 -2.76 3.46 0.00
C PHE A 168 -3.98 2.97 -0.80
N GLU A 169 -4.13 3.51 -2.01
CA GLU A 169 -5.22 3.16 -2.93
C GLU A 169 -4.66 3.00 -4.34
N ALA A 170 -5.09 1.95 -5.03
CA ALA A 170 -4.76 1.76 -6.43
C ALA A 170 -5.51 2.80 -7.27
N THR A 171 -4.81 3.44 -8.19
CA THR A 171 -5.38 4.49 -9.04
C THR A 171 -6.51 3.95 -9.92
N THR A 172 -6.48 2.66 -10.26
CA THR A 172 -7.54 1.96 -11.00
C THR A 172 -8.82 1.76 -10.19
N ALA A 173 -8.75 1.61 -8.86
CA ALA A 173 -9.92 1.54 -7.99
C ALA A 173 -10.57 2.92 -7.77
N ALA A 174 -9.75 3.98 -7.75
CA ALA A 174 -10.22 5.37 -7.70
C ALA A 174 -10.69 5.92 -9.06
N SER A 175 -10.26 5.32 -10.17
CA SER A 175 -10.67 5.66 -11.55
C SER A 175 -11.97 4.97 -11.98
N GLY A 176 -12.92 4.83 -11.06
CA GLY A 176 -14.31 4.69 -11.44
C GLY A 176 -14.81 6.03 -11.98
N GLU A 177 -14.39 6.41 -13.19
CA GLU A 177 -15.19 7.36 -13.96
C GLU A 177 -16.60 6.73 -14.02
N PRO A 178 -17.64 7.35 -13.42
CA PRO A 178 -18.98 6.84 -13.54
C PRO A 178 -19.31 6.74 -15.03
N PRO A 179 -19.93 5.65 -15.51
CA PRO A 179 -20.23 5.49 -16.93
C PRO A 179 -20.98 6.72 -17.42
N LYS A 180 -20.40 7.44 -18.40
CA LYS A 180 -21.08 8.55 -19.06
C LYS A 180 -22.24 7.97 -19.84
N VAL A 181 -23.43 8.01 -19.25
CA VAL A 181 -24.67 7.63 -19.93
C VAL A 181 -24.99 8.74 -20.93
N ASP A 182 -24.72 8.49 -22.21
CA ASP A 182 -25.13 9.36 -23.30
C ASP A 182 -26.56 8.99 -23.70
N PHE A 183 -27.51 9.89 -23.44
CA PHE A 183 -28.93 9.73 -23.79
C PHE A 183 -29.26 10.34 -25.16
N LYS A 184 -28.36 10.24 -26.14
CA LYS A 184 -28.66 10.66 -27.51
C LYS A 184 -29.13 9.49 -28.36
N LYS A 185 -30.45 9.45 -28.57
CA LYS A 185 -31.09 8.94 -29.78
C LYS A 185 -31.52 10.12 -30.64
#